data_AF-A0A3S0MPI2-F1
#
_entry.id   AF-A0A3S0MPI2-F1
#
_cell.length_a   1.000
_cell.length_b   1.000
_cell.length_c   1.000
_cell.angle_alpha   90.00
_cell.angle_beta   90.00
_cell.angle_gamma   90.00
#
_symmetry.space_group_name_H-M   'P 1'
#
loop_
_entity.id
_entity.type
_entity.pdbx_description
1 polymer ?
#
loop_
_entity_poly.entity_id
_entity_poly.type
_entity_poly.pdbx_seq_one_letter_code
_entity_poly.pdbx_strand_id
1 'polypeptide(L)' 'MPRFIQILQLIIAVVVGAFVGYDLILHGISIFDEKYVTITCVLFGLLEIALFVIYKLIEDD' A
#
# COMPACT_ATOMS: atom_id res chain seq x y z
N MET A 1 7.62 -12.55 15.58
CA MET A 1 7.83 -11.18 15.06
C MET A 1 7.57 -11.08 13.55
N PRO A 2 8.09 -11.96 12.67
CA PRO A 2 7.86 -11.85 11.20
C PRO A 2 6.39 -12.00 10.80
N ARG A 3 5.66 -12.95 11.40
CA ARG A 3 4.23 -13.19 11.09
C ARG A 3 3.32 -11.96 11.32
N PHE A 4 3.66 -11.08 12.25
CA PHE A 4 2.85 -9.88 12.51
C PHE A 4 2.97 -8.86 11.36
N ILE A 5 4.20 -8.61 10.90
CA ILE A 5 4.44 -7.67 9.81
C ILE A 5 3.85 -8.21 8.51
N GLN A 6 3.97 -9.50 8.25
CA GLN A 6 3.39 -10.15 7.06
C GLN A 6 1.85 -10.06 7.01
N ILE A 7 1.18 -10.29 8.15
CA ILE A 7 -0.28 -10.16 8.26
C ILE A 7 -0.69 -8.69 8.14
N LEU A 8 0.04 -7.78 8.78
CA LEU A 8 -0.22 -6.35 8.68
C LEU A 8 -0.12 -5.89 7.23
N GLN A 9 0.93 -6.30 6.52
CA GLN A 9 1.16 -5.97 5.13
C GLN A 9 0.05 -6.50 4.22
N LEU A 10 -0.41 -7.72 4.46
CA LEU A 10 -1.55 -8.30 3.72
C LEU A 10 -2.86 -7.53 3.98
N ILE A 11 -3.14 -7.15 5.23
CA ILE A 11 -4.32 -6.36 5.57
C ILE A 11 -4.28 -5.00 4.86
N ILE A 12 -3.14 -4.30 4.92
CA ILE A 12 -3.02 -2.98 4.33
C ILE A 12 -3.08 -3.09 2.79
N ALA A 13 -2.44 -4.09 2.18
CA ALA A 13 -2.54 -4.35 0.74
C ALA A 13 -3.98 -4.61 0.28
N VAL A 14 -4.77 -5.36 1.06
CA VAL A 14 -6.19 -5.62 0.76
C VAL A 14 -7.02 -4.34 0.90
N VAL A 15 -6.83 -3.58 1.98
CA VAL A 15 -7.58 -2.34 2.24
C VAL A 15 -7.30 -1.30 1.15
N VAL A 16 -6.02 -1.08 0.82
CA VAL A 16 -5.67 -0.08 -0.19
C VAL A 16 -5.91 -0.57 -1.61
N GLY A 17 -5.71 -1.85 -1.90
CA GLY A 17 -6.11 -2.44 -3.17
C GLY A 17 -7.61 -2.30 -3.42
N ALA A 18 -8.44 -2.51 -2.38
CA ALA A 18 -9.88 -2.28 -2.47
C ALA A 18 -10.22 -0.80 -2.63
N PHE A 19 -9.57 0.10 -1.88
CA PHE A 19 -9.83 1.54 -1.96
C PHE A 19 -9.42 2.11 -3.32
N VAL A 20 -8.18 1.88 -3.76
CA VAL A 20 -7.66 2.32 -5.06
C VAL A 20 -8.44 1.65 -6.19
N GLY A 21 -8.78 0.36 -6.06
CA GLY A 21 -9.54 -0.37 -7.07
C GLY A 21 -10.98 0.13 -7.20
N TYR A 22 -11.69 0.35 -6.08
CA TYR A 22 -13.04 0.93 -6.07
C TYR A 22 -13.05 2.30 -6.75
N ASP A 23 -12.09 3.14 -6.37
CA ASP A 23 -12.00 4.50 -6.86
C ASP A 23 -11.65 4.48 -8.36
N LEU A 24 -10.65 3.69 -8.78
CA LEU A 24 -10.25 3.53 -10.18
C LEU A 24 -11.39 3.00 -11.07
N ILE A 25 -12.22 2.08 -10.57
CA ILE A 25 -13.35 1.51 -11.33
C ILE A 25 -14.49 2.52 -11.49
N LEU A 26 -14.78 3.32 -10.45
CA LEU A 26 -15.95 4.22 -10.44
C LEU A 26 -15.66 5.61 -11.00
N HIS A 27 -14.50 6.17 -10.71
CA HIS A 27 -14.12 7.53 -11.13
C HIS A 27 -13.03 7.53 -12.23
N GLY A 28 -12.51 6.36 -12.61
CA GLY A 28 -11.52 6.22 -13.67
C GLY A 28 -10.15 6.83 -13.31
N ILE A 29 -9.37 7.16 -14.34
CA ILE A 29 -8.02 7.76 -14.19
C ILE A 29 -8.10 9.21 -13.64
N SER A 30 -9.29 9.81 -13.61
CA SER A 30 -9.51 11.18 -13.13
C SER A 30 -9.16 11.39 -11.65
N ILE A 31 -9.05 10.31 -10.87
CA ILE A 31 -8.60 10.38 -9.47
C ILE A 31 -7.15 10.83 -9.34
N PHE A 32 -6.31 10.47 -10.31
CA PHE A 32 -4.90 10.86 -10.31
C PHE A 32 -4.68 12.30 -10.78
N ASP A 33 -5.73 12.99 -11.23
CA ASP A 33 -5.68 14.42 -11.55
C ASP A 33 -5.53 15.27 -10.28
N GLU A 34 -6.09 14.79 -9.16
CA GLU A 34 -5.94 15.43 -7.87
C GLU A 34 -4.55 15.15 -7.29
N LYS A 35 -3.68 16.17 -7.29
CA LYS A 35 -2.27 16.07 -6.88
C LYS A 35 -2.09 15.42 -5.50
N TYR A 36 -2.99 15.69 -4.56
CA TYR A 36 -2.94 15.11 -3.21
C TYR A 36 -3.25 13.61 -3.18
N VAL A 37 -4.15 13.14 -4.04
CA VAL A 37 -4.49 11.72 -4.13
C VAL A 37 -3.31 10.94 -4.72
N THR A 38 -2.72 11.46 -5.80
CA THR A 38 -1.52 10.86 -6.41
C THR A 38 -0.35 10.79 -5.43
N ILE A 39 -0.08 11.87 -4.69
CA ILE A 39 0.98 11.89 -3.67
C ILE A 39 0.68 10.87 -2.55
N THR A 40 -0.57 10.76 -2.12
CA THR A 40 -0.97 9.83 -1.05
C THR A 40 -0.80 8.39 -1.49
N CYS A 41 -1.20 8.03 -2.71
CA CYS A 41 -0.96 6.70 -3.29
C CYS A 41 0.52 6.36 -3.41
N VAL A 42 1.37 7.32 -3.81
CA VAL A 42 2.82 7.12 -3.93
C VAL A 42 3.48 6.92 -2.56
N LEU A 43 3.16 7.79 -1.58
CA LEU A 43 3.65 7.66 -0.20
C LEU A 43 3.21 6.35 0.42
N PHE A 44 1.99 5.92 0.13
CA PHE A 44 1.46 4.64 0.56
C PHE A 44 2.25 3.46 -0.04
N GLY A 45 2.52 3.47 -1.36
CA GLY A 45 3.35 2.46 -1.99
C GLY A 45 4.77 2.40 -1.42
N LEU A 46 5.37 3.55 -1.10
CA LEU A 46 6.67 3.63 -0.43
C LEU A 46 6.64 3.04 0.99
N LEU A 47 5.56 3.28 1.75
CA LEU A 47 5.37 2.71 3.08
C LEU A 47 5.32 1.17 3.01
N GLU A 48 4.56 0.62 2.06
CA GLU A 48 4.46 -0.82 1.85
C GLU A 48 5.81 -1.46 1.51
N ILE A 49 6.60 -0.82 0.63
CA ILE A 49 7.95 -1.27 0.30
C ILE A 49 8.87 -1.21 1.52
N ALA A 50 8.80 -0.15 2.32
CA ALA A 50 9.60 -0.03 3.53
C ALA A 50 9.26 -1.13 4.55
N LEU A 51 7.97 -1.42 4.76
CA LEU A 51 7.52 -2.51 5.63
C LEU A 51 7.97 -3.88 5.11
N PHE A 52 7.94 -4.08 3.78
CA PHE A 52 8.46 -5.30 3.16
C PHE A 52 9.96 -5.50 3.44
N VAL A 53 10.76 -4.44 3.25
CA VAL A 53 12.20 -4.48 3.47
C VAL A 53 12.52 -4.78 4.94
N ILE A 54 11.80 -4.14 5.88
CA ILE A 54 11.97 -4.39 7.31
C ILE A 54 11.61 -5.84 7.66
N TYR A 55 10.52 -6.36 7.13
CA TYR A 55 10.16 -7.77 7.29
C TYR A 55 11.28 -8.69 6.80
N LYS A 56 11.78 -8.46 5.59
CA LYS A 56 12.82 -9.29 4.99
C LYS A 56 14.12 -9.23 5.79
N LEU A 57 14.48 -8.05 6.30
CA LEU A 57 15.67 -7.88 7.13
C LEU A 57 15.56 -8.62 8.47
N ILE A 58 14.38 -8.66 9.09
CA ILE A 58 14.11 -9.41 10.33
C ILE A 58 14.02 -10.92 10.08
N GLU A 59 13.62 -11.36 8.89
CA GLU A 59 13.55 -12.78 8.55
C GLU A 59 14.91 -13.40 8.20
N ASP A 60 15.82 -12.60 7.63
CA ASP A 60 17.17 -13.02 7.26
C ASP A 60 18.19 -13.04 8.43
N ASP A 61 17.91 -12.31 9.52
CA ASP A 61 18.71 -12.24 10.75
C ASP A 61 18.21 -13.23 11.82
#